data_AF-A0A9P7E5B4-F1
#
_entry.id   AF-A0A9P7E5B4-F1
#
_cell.length_a   1.000
_cell.length_b   1.000
_cell.length_c   1.000
_cell.angle_alpha   90.00
_cell.angle_beta   90.00
_cell.angle_gamma   90.00
#
_symmetry.space_group_name_H-M   'P 1'
#
loop_
_entity.id
_entity.type
_entity.pdbx_description
1 polymer ?
#
loop_
_entity_poly.entity_id
_entity_poly.type
_entity_poly.pdbx_seq_one_letter_code
_entity_poly.pdbx_strand_id
1 'polypeptide(L)'
;HCNHTRATPDWNVIYPTHKYTYKSNSHAVTLIHKCINTNNWHQLYFTLADVVVIEHNSAFRKINIFNIYDDCKICKVISLLTTYLDN
;
A
#
# COMPACT_ATOMS: atom_id res chain seq x y z
N HIS A 1 -2.64 -7.87 19.48
CA HIS A 1 -3.67 -6.82 19.40
C HIS A 1 -2.95 -5.49 19.15
N CYS A 2 -3.07 -4.91 17.96
CA CYS A 2 -2.65 -3.53 17.67
C CYS A 2 -3.47 -3.02 16.47
N ASN A 3 -4.70 -2.58 16.76
CA ASN A 3 -5.61 -1.95 15.80
C ASN A 3 -5.67 -0.45 16.11
N HIS A 4 -4.59 0.28 15.82
CA HIS A 4 -4.57 1.75 16.00
C HIS A 4 -5.22 2.52 14.85
N THR A 5 -5.80 1.82 13.87
CA THR A 5 -6.54 2.43 12.77
C THR A 5 -8.03 2.16 12.98
N ARG A 6 -8.77 3.16 13.46
CA ARG A 6 -10.25 3.10 13.47
C ARG A 6 -10.73 3.34 12.04
N ALA A 7 -11.06 2.27 11.33
CA ALA A 7 -11.87 2.39 10.12
C ALA A 7 -13.23 2.95 10.54
N THR A 8 -13.60 4.15 10.08
CA THR A 8 -15.05 4.45 10.02
C THR A 8 -15.65 3.52 8.97
N PRO A 9 -16.98 3.22 9.02
CA PRO A 9 -17.61 2.23 8.15
C PRO A 9 -17.38 2.47 6.66
N ASP A 10 -16.98 3.68 6.27
CA ASP A 10 -16.83 4.14 4.89
C ASP A 10 -15.46 3.85 4.28
N TRP A 11 -14.51 3.28 5.03
CA TRP A 11 -13.15 3.04 4.53
C TRP A 11 -12.79 1.56 4.49
N ASN A 12 -12.14 1.17 3.41
CA ASN A 12 -11.34 -0.04 3.32
C ASN A 12 -9.92 0.28 3.84
N VAL A 13 -9.47 -0.44 4.87
CA VAL A 13 -8.13 -0.27 5.46
C VAL A 13 -7.18 -1.27 4.82
N ILE A 14 -6.15 -0.76 4.14
CA ILE A 14 -5.16 -1.58 3.46
C ILE A 14 -3.82 -1.43 4.17
N TYR A 15 -3.33 -2.54 4.72
CA TYR A 15 -1.98 -2.64 5.27
C TYR A 15 -1.01 -3.19 4.22
N PRO A 16 0.30 -2.93 4.33
CA PRO A 16 1.31 -3.52 3.46
C PRO A 16 1.18 -5.05 3.37
N THR A 17 1.40 -5.61 2.18
CA THR A 17 1.33 -7.06 1.96
C THR A 17 2.29 -7.81 2.87
N HIS A 18 3.46 -7.22 3.12
CA HIS A 18 4.47 -7.73 4.04
C HIS A 18 3.93 -7.94 5.48
N LYS A 19 2.97 -7.13 5.95
CA LYS A 19 2.33 -7.31 7.26
C LYS A 19 1.59 -8.64 7.35
N TYR A 20 0.89 -9.04 6.29
CA TYR A 20 0.15 -10.31 6.26
C TYR A 20 1.09 -11.51 6.17
N THR A 21 2.18 -11.38 5.41
CA THR A 21 3.16 -12.46 5.21
C THR A 21 4.06 -12.68 6.44
N TYR A 22 4.54 -11.61 7.08
CA TYR A 22 5.59 -11.69 8.10
C TYR A 22 5.15 -11.21 9.49
N LYS A 23 3.89 -10.81 9.67
CA LYS A 23 3.35 -10.23 10.92
C LYS A 23 4.19 -9.06 11.46
N SER A 24 4.85 -8.33 10.57
CA SER A 24 5.70 -7.20 10.94
C SER A 24 4.86 -6.02 11.42
N ASN A 25 5.43 -5.19 12.28
CA ASN A 25 4.90 -3.85 12.50
C ASN A 25 5.02 -3.06 11.19
N SER A 26 4.03 -2.22 10.93
CA SER A 26 3.96 -1.40 9.73
C SER A 26 3.50 -0.01 10.14
N HIS A 27 4.21 0.99 9.65
CA HIS A 27 3.95 2.41 9.87
C HIS A 27 3.05 3.00 8.78
N ALA A 28 2.98 2.36 7.61
CA ALA A 28 2.12 2.78 6.50
C ALA A 28 0.75 2.09 6.55
N VAL A 29 -0.30 2.86 6.27
CA VAL A 29 -1.67 2.35 6.04
C VAL A 29 -2.35 3.22 4.99
N THR A 30 -3.03 2.57 4.04
CA THR A 30 -3.82 3.27 3.03
C THR A 30 -5.31 3.08 3.31
N LEU A 31 -6.05 4.18 3.32
CA LEU A 31 -7.51 4.17 3.44
C LEU A 31 -8.13 4.44 2.07
N ILE A 32 -8.93 3.50 1.57
CA ILE A 32 -9.66 3.67 0.31
C ILE A 32 -11.14 3.77 0.62
N HIS A 33 -11.76 4.89 0.25
CA HIS A 33 -13.18 5.11 0.50
C HIS A 33 -14.03 4.07 -0.23
N LYS A 34 -15.08 3.54 0.41
CA LYS A 34 -15.95 2.48 -0.15
C LYS A 34 -16.79 2.93 -1.35
N CYS A 35 -16.90 4.22 -1.62
CA CYS A 35 -17.52 4.71 -2.86
C CYS A 35 -16.68 4.38 -4.11
N ILE A 36 -15.40 4.04 -3.95
CA ILE A 36 -14.53 3.61 -5.04
C ILE A 36 -14.81 2.13 -5.29
N ASN A 37 -15.21 1.81 -6.53
CA ASN A 37 -15.49 0.44 -6.96
C ASN A 37 -14.30 -0.49 -6.69
N THR A 38 -14.51 -1.50 -5.85
CA THR A 38 -13.49 -2.48 -5.46
C THR A 38 -13.02 -3.36 -6.60
N ASN A 39 -13.78 -3.46 -7.70
CA ASN A 39 -13.34 -4.17 -8.90
C ASN A 39 -12.32 -3.36 -9.72
N ASN A 40 -12.20 -2.06 -9.45
CA ASN A 40 -11.32 -1.17 -10.21
C ASN A 40 -9.97 -0.97 -9.52
N TRP A 41 -9.71 -1.59 -8.37
CA TRP A 41 -8.39 -1.51 -7.76
C TRP A 41 -8.04 -2.79 -7.03
N HIS A 42 -6.74 -3.04 -6.90
CA HIS A 42 -6.23 -4.10 -6.05
C HIS A 42 -4.87 -3.70 -5.48
N GLN A 43 -4.51 -4.35 -4.38
CA GLN A 43 -3.19 -4.19 -3.79
C GLN A 43 -2.18 -5.04 -4.55
N LEU A 44 -1.04 -4.44 -4.89
CA LEU A 44 0.11 -5.16 -5.44
C LEU A 44 1.05 -5.58 -4.30
N TYR A 45 1.68 -6.74 -4.47
CA TYR A 45 2.70 -7.21 -3.55
C TYR A 45 3.92 -6.29 -3.60
N PHE A 46 4.40 -5.88 -2.44
CA PHE A 46 5.67 -5.19 -2.28
C PHE A 46 6.44 -5.75 -1.07
N THR A 47 7.76 -5.74 -1.16
CA THR A 47 8.65 -6.45 -0.21
C THR A 47 8.89 -5.69 1.09
N LEU A 48 8.59 -4.40 1.17
CA LEU A 48 8.85 -3.58 2.35
C LEU A 48 7.63 -3.48 3.28
N ALA A 49 7.88 -3.53 4.59
CA ALA A 49 6.87 -3.45 5.65
C ALA A 49 6.13 -2.11 5.72
N ASP A 50 6.71 -1.06 5.12
CA ASP A 50 6.26 0.33 5.23
C ASP A 50 5.83 0.92 3.88
N VAL A 51 5.48 0.05 2.93
CA VAL A 51 5.02 0.43 1.60
C VAL A 51 3.70 -0.27 1.28
N VAL A 52 2.68 0.49 0.91
CA VAL A 52 1.45 -0.01 0.29
C VAL A 52 1.44 0.41 -1.17
N VAL A 53 1.24 -0.55 -2.06
CA VAL A 53 1.08 -0.31 -3.51
C VAL A 53 -0.33 -0.68 -3.92
N ILE A 54 -1.04 0.26 -4.54
CA ILE A 54 -2.39 0.04 -5.08
C ILE A 54 -2.34 0.27 -6.59
N GLU A 55 -2.75 -0.72 -7.38
CA GLU A 55 -3.06 -0.52 -8.80
C GLU A 55 -4.55 -0.19 -8.92
N HIS A 56 -4.86 0.95 -9.52
CA HIS A 56 -6.21 1.34 -9.90
C HIS A 56 -6.37 1.29 -11.43
N ASN A 57 -7.29 0.47 -11.88
CA ASN A 57 -7.73 0.33 -13.26
C ASN A 57 -8.83 1.36 -13.56
N SER A 58 -8.50 2.37 -14.37
CA SER A 58 -9.50 3.25 -14.99
C SER A 58 -9.78 2.80 -16.43
N ALA A 59 -10.83 3.34 -17.03
CA ALA A 59 -11.20 3.04 -18.42
C ALA A 59 -10.07 3.35 -19.44
N PHE A 60 -9.17 4.28 -19.12
CA PHE A 60 -8.16 4.78 -20.06
C PHE A 60 -6.72 4.42 -19.69
N ARG A 61 -6.46 4.09 -18.41
CA ARG A 61 -5.12 3.76 -17.93
C ARG A 61 -5.12 3.06 -16.58
N LYS A 62 -4.02 2.35 -16.32
CA LYS A 62 -3.63 1.88 -15.00
C LYS A 62 -2.89 2.98 -14.25
N ILE A 63 -3.16 3.11 -12.95
CA ILE A 63 -2.49 4.07 -12.06
C ILE A 63 -1.97 3.30 -10.85
N ASN A 64 -0.67 3.36 -10.61
CA ASN A 64 -0.04 2.81 -9.42
C ASN A 64 0.14 3.91 -8.37
N ILE A 65 -0.42 3.70 -7.19
CA ILE A 65 -0.34 4.60 -6.05
C ILE A 65 0.57 3.95 -5.01
N PHE A 66 1.64 4.64 -4.65
CA PHE A 66 2.62 4.21 -3.66
C PHE A 66 2.45 5.06 -2.40
N ASN A 67 2.04 4.43 -1.31
CA ASN A 67 2.05 5.05 0.02
C ASN A 67 3.27 4.51 0.77
N ILE A 68 4.26 5.38 0.96
CA ILE A 68 5.58 5.04 1.46
C ILE A 68 5.78 5.81 2.76
N TYR A 69 6.01 5.09 3.85
CA TYR A 69 6.55 5.69 5.06
C TYR A 69 8.08 5.58 5.03
N ASP A 70 8.75 6.72 5.04
CA ASP A 70 10.21 6.82 5.08
C ASP A 70 10.63 7.39 6.44
N ASP A 71 11.40 6.63 7.20
CA ASP A 71 11.97 7.06 8.48
C ASP A 71 13.36 7.73 8.32
N CYS A 72 13.75 8.02 7.07
CA CYS A 72 15.05 8.57 6.65
C CYS A 72 16.24 7.68 7.02
N LYS A 73 16.03 6.43 7.46
CA LYS A 73 17.10 5.47 7.76
C LYS A 73 17.35 4.49 6.63
N ILE A 74 16.49 4.47 5.63
CA ILE A 74 16.47 3.43 4.60
C ILE A 74 16.63 4.05 3.21
N CYS A 75 17.89 4.23 2.77
CA CYS A 75 18.23 4.50 1.35
C CYS A 75 17.71 3.42 0.39
N LYS A 76 17.29 2.25 0.91
CA LYS A 76 16.86 1.08 0.12
C LYS A 76 15.48 1.28 -0.53
N VAL A 77 14.64 2.18 -0.01
CA VAL A 77 13.27 2.38 -0.53
C VAL A 77 13.32 2.87 -1.97
N ILE A 78 14.09 3.94 -2.22
CA ILE A 78 14.22 4.52 -3.57
C ILE A 78 14.81 3.49 -4.54
N SER A 79 15.89 2.79 -4.17
CA SER A 79 16.47 1.77 -5.05
C SER A 79 15.50 0.64 -5.40
N LEU A 80 14.70 0.18 -4.42
CA LEU A 80 13.72 -0.88 -4.65
C LEU A 80 12.54 -0.40 -5.51
N LEU A 81 12.12 0.86 -5.36
CA LEU A 81 11.10 1.46 -6.22
C LEU A 81 11.60 1.62 -7.66
N THR A 82 12.84 2.05 -7.87
CA THR A 82 13.44 2.12 -9.20
C THR A 82 13.44 0.74 -9.86
N THR A 83 13.97 -0.29 -9.17
CA THR A 83 13.93 -1.66 -9.71
C THR A 83 12.51 -2.15 -9.98
N TYR A 84 11.54 -1.82 -9.13
CA TYR A 84 10.15 -2.23 -9.34
C TYR A 84 9.51 -1.55 -10.56
N LEU A 85 9.84 -0.29 -10.84
CA LEU A 85 9.29 0.47 -11.98
C LEU A 85 9.97 0.15 -13.31
N ASP A 86 11.21 -0.35 -13.27
CA ASP A 86 11.98 -0.73 -14.46
C ASP A 86 11.62 -2.13 -15.02
N ASN A 87 10.83 -2.92 -14.27
CA ASN A 87 10.33 -4.24 -14.67
C ASN A 87 8.85 -4.18 -15.08
#